data_AF-A0A0K8TKR6-F1
#
_entry.id   AF-A0A0K8TKR6-F1
#
_cell.length_a   1.000
_cell.length_b   1.000
_cell.length_c   1.000
_cell.angle_alpha   90.00
_cell.angle_beta   90.00
_cell.angle_gamma   90.00
#
_symmetry.space_group_name_H-M   'P 1'
#
loop_
_entity.id
_entity.type
_entity.pdbx_description
1 polymer ?
#
loop_
_entity_poly.entity_id
_entity_poly.type
_entity_poly.pdbx_seq_one_letter_code
_entity_poly.pdbx_strand_id
1 'polypeptide(L)'
;TLYHYRVPDGACLSLVPKQSSIYNFSILSDKNDKSHKYETLNLSKYASSSPTFSRAGSPLNNDLHENGVKYWHLVKHHDTDLQKEGERVNKMVSEIYLTRLLATKGTLQKFVDDLFETIFSTAHRGSALPLAIKYMFDFLDDQALLHGITDPEVVHTWKSNSLPLRFWVNLIKNPNFVFDIHKSNIVDSCLSVVAQTFMDSCSTSDHRLGKDSPSSKLLYAKDIPSYRQWVERYYADIREMPAISDQDMNAMLAEESRLHTTEFNTNCALHELYTYAVKYNEQLTVTLEEDEFSQKQRLAFKLEQVHNIMSPE
;
A
#
# COMPACT_ATOMS: atom_id res chain seq x y z
N THR A 1 -10.50 2.18 30.60
CA THR A 1 -10.31 3.59 30.17
C THR A 1 -9.76 4.41 31.31
N LEU A 2 -9.22 5.62 31.08
CA LEU A 2 -8.78 6.51 32.16
C LEU A 2 -9.92 6.83 33.15
N TYR A 3 -11.15 6.98 32.64
CA TYR A 3 -12.35 7.16 33.46
C TYR A 3 -12.60 6.00 34.45
N HIS A 4 -12.33 4.75 34.06
CA HIS A 4 -12.46 3.59 34.95
C HIS A 4 -11.57 3.73 36.21
N TYR A 5 -10.38 4.29 36.04
CA TYR A 5 -9.44 4.56 37.13
C TYR A 5 -9.65 5.94 37.79
N ARG A 6 -10.70 6.69 37.39
CA ARG A 6 -11.04 8.02 37.91
C ARG A 6 -9.87 9.01 37.85
N VAL A 7 -9.05 8.94 36.81
CA VAL A 7 -7.93 9.87 36.60
C VAL A 7 -8.49 11.28 36.37
N PRO A 8 -8.18 12.28 37.23
CA PRO A 8 -8.68 13.65 37.08
C PRO A 8 -7.92 14.43 36.01
N ASP A 9 -8.48 15.57 35.61
CA ASP A 9 -7.77 16.54 34.77
C ASP A 9 -6.52 17.06 35.49
N GLY A 10 -5.42 17.24 34.74
CA GLY A 10 -4.12 17.64 35.30
C GLY A 10 -3.38 16.56 36.12
N ALA A 11 -3.81 15.30 36.08
CA ALA A 11 -3.11 14.21 36.76
C ALA A 11 -1.67 14.02 36.27
N CYS A 12 -0.72 13.81 37.19
CA CYS A 12 0.65 13.45 36.86
C CYS A 12 0.75 11.96 36.53
N LEU A 13 1.34 11.63 35.38
CA LEU A 13 1.56 10.26 34.91
C LEU A 13 3.05 10.05 34.64
N SER A 14 3.57 8.88 35.00
CA SER A 14 4.95 8.49 34.71
C SER A 14 4.96 7.21 33.89
N LEU A 15 5.74 7.19 32.80
CA LEU A 15 5.98 5.99 32.01
C LEU A 15 7.17 5.24 32.63
N VAL A 16 6.92 4.03 33.12
CA VAL A 16 7.94 3.14 33.65
C VAL A 16 8.03 1.89 32.78
N PRO A 17 9.23 1.39 32.46
CA PRO A 17 9.37 0.08 31.83
C PRO A 17 8.65 -0.96 32.67
N LYS A 18 7.88 -1.85 32.04
CA LYS A 18 7.20 -2.93 32.73
C LYS A 18 8.26 -3.84 33.37
N GLN A 19 8.51 -3.64 34.66
CA GLN A 19 9.33 -4.57 35.44
C GLN A 19 8.56 -5.89 35.46
N SER A 20 9.11 -6.92 34.82
CA SER A 20 8.61 -8.29 34.98
C SER A 20 8.78 -8.65 36.45
N SER A 21 7.71 -8.55 37.22
CA SER A 21 7.71 -8.97 38.62
C SER A 21 8.15 -10.44 38.68
N ILE A 22 9.39 -10.67 39.12
CA ILE A 22 9.97 -12.01 39.36
C ILE A 22 9.07 -12.84 40.30
N TYR A 23 8.20 -12.18 41.07
CA TYR A 23 7.20 -12.79 41.94
C TYR A 23 6.09 -13.60 41.25
N ASN A 24 5.91 -13.49 39.92
CA ASN A 24 4.93 -14.33 39.20
C ASN A 24 5.52 -15.63 38.61
N PHE A 25 6.84 -15.85 38.69
CA PHE A 25 7.46 -17.09 38.21
C PHE A 25 7.54 -18.20 39.26
N SER A 26 7.25 -17.92 40.53
CA SER A 26 7.37 -18.89 41.62
C SER A 26 6.13 -19.79 41.84
N ILE A 27 5.08 -19.67 41.02
CA ILE A 27 3.84 -20.48 41.19
C ILE A 27 3.60 -21.49 40.05
N LEU A 28 4.41 -21.53 38.98
CA LEU A 28 4.24 -22.50 37.89
C LEU A 28 5.53 -23.18 37.40
N SER A 29 6.59 -23.17 38.21
CA SER A 29 7.82 -23.89 37.91
C SER A 29 7.77 -25.31 38.48
N ASP A 30 7.05 -26.20 37.82
CA ASP A 30 7.38 -27.62 37.85
C ASP A 30 7.08 -28.24 36.48
N LYS A 31 8.15 -28.78 35.86
CA LYS A 31 8.21 -29.51 34.58
C LYS A 31 8.32 -28.62 33.32
N ASN A 32 9.53 -28.49 32.77
CA ASN A 32 10.01 -29.44 31.76
C ASN A 32 11.41 -29.06 31.29
N ASP A 33 12.33 -30.02 31.44
CA ASP A 33 13.71 -29.96 30.97
C ASP A 33 13.79 -30.25 29.46
N LYS A 34 14.83 -29.67 28.81
CA LYS A 34 15.39 -29.98 27.46
C LYS A 34 14.78 -29.27 26.24
N SER A 35 15.45 -28.20 25.80
CA SER A 35 15.91 -28.02 24.41
C SER A 35 16.81 -26.79 24.30
N HIS A 36 18.12 -27.01 24.17
CA HIS A 36 19.06 -26.00 23.69
C HIS A 36 19.11 -26.06 22.16
N LYS A 37 18.57 -25.06 21.47
CA LYS A 37 18.93 -24.72 20.08
C LYS A 37 18.88 -23.21 19.91
N TYR A 38 19.91 -22.70 19.23
CA TYR A 38 20.13 -21.32 18.83
C TYR A 38 18.86 -20.64 18.29
N GLU A 39 18.38 -19.59 18.96
CA GLU A 39 17.29 -18.72 18.51
C GLU A 39 17.78 -17.26 18.57
N THR A 40 18.61 -16.88 17.60
CA THR A 40 18.86 -15.47 17.27
C THR A 40 17.74 -14.98 16.37
N LEU A 41 17.11 -13.85 16.74
CA LEU A 41 16.09 -13.06 16.01
C LEU A 41 14.59 -13.38 16.20
N ASN A 42 14.14 -13.80 17.38
CA ASN A 42 12.70 -13.77 17.75
C ASN A 42 12.46 -13.02 19.07
N LEU A 43 12.48 -11.68 19.03
CA LEU A 43 12.00 -10.85 20.14
C LEU A 43 10.48 -10.64 20.07
N SER A 44 9.70 -11.73 20.00
CA SER A 44 8.24 -11.66 19.90
C SER A 44 7.47 -12.50 20.94
N LYS A 45 8.14 -13.25 21.81
CA LYS A 45 7.42 -14.14 22.76
C LYS A 45 6.98 -13.53 24.09
N TYR A 46 7.37 -12.32 24.44
CA TYR A 46 6.87 -11.63 25.65
C TYR A 46 6.74 -10.11 25.48
N ALA A 47 6.34 -9.65 24.29
CA ALA A 47 5.72 -8.34 24.19
C ALA A 47 4.37 -8.44 24.90
N SER A 48 4.22 -7.77 26.05
CA SER A 48 2.90 -7.51 26.61
C SER A 48 2.02 -7.01 25.47
N SER A 49 0.90 -7.69 25.24
CA SER A 49 -0.12 -7.34 24.26
C SER A 49 -0.59 -5.91 24.48
N SER A 50 0.14 -4.97 23.90
CA SER A 50 -0.38 -3.63 23.64
C SER A 50 -1.52 -3.88 22.66
N PRO A 51 -2.77 -3.52 22.98
CA PRO A 51 -3.87 -3.76 22.07
C PRO A 51 -3.53 -3.01 20.78
N THR A 52 -3.44 -3.75 19.68
CA THR A 52 -3.31 -3.12 18.36
C THR A 52 -4.52 -2.20 18.21
N PHE A 53 -4.27 -0.93 17.87
CA PHE A 53 -5.33 0.05 17.64
C PHE A 53 -6.06 -0.28 16.34
N SER A 54 -6.88 -1.32 16.44
CA SER A 54 -7.77 -1.81 15.42
C SER A 54 -9.12 -1.17 15.68
N ARG A 55 -9.59 -0.43 14.69
CA ARG A 55 -10.94 0.14 14.50
C ARG A 55 -11.75 0.32 15.78
N ALA A 56 -12.17 1.55 16.08
CA ALA A 56 -13.13 1.88 17.13
C ALA A 56 -14.53 1.18 17.04
N GLY A 57 -14.71 0.19 16.14
CA GLY A 57 -15.93 -0.61 16.00
C GLY A 57 -15.73 -2.13 15.86
N SER A 58 -14.51 -2.69 15.95
CA SER A 58 -14.33 -4.15 15.89
C SER A 58 -13.21 -4.59 16.84
N PRO A 59 -13.47 -5.45 17.83
CA PRO A 59 -12.39 -6.10 18.55
C PRO A 59 -11.59 -6.89 17.52
N LEU A 60 -10.27 -6.82 17.63
CA LEU A 60 -9.40 -7.81 17.02
C LEU A 60 -9.95 -9.17 17.44
N ASN A 61 -10.24 -10.03 16.47
CA ASN A 61 -10.45 -11.44 16.72
C ASN A 61 -9.09 -12.09 17.05
N ASN A 62 -8.31 -11.44 17.93
CA ASN A 62 -7.15 -12.05 18.54
C ASN A 62 -7.72 -12.96 19.60
N ASP A 63 -7.46 -14.24 19.37
CA ASP A 63 -7.49 -15.26 20.37
C ASP A 63 -8.89 -15.47 20.93
N LEU A 64 -9.54 -16.48 20.35
CA LEU A 64 -10.48 -17.33 21.06
C LEU A 64 -9.75 -17.88 22.31
N HIS A 65 -9.58 -17.04 23.32
CA HIS A 65 -8.95 -17.37 24.57
C HIS A 65 -9.83 -18.42 25.27
N GLU A 66 -9.18 -19.44 25.84
CA GLU A 66 -9.71 -20.71 26.37
C GLU A 66 -10.95 -20.67 27.29
N ASN A 67 -11.51 -19.51 27.64
CA ASN A 67 -12.57 -19.37 28.65
C ASN A 67 -13.88 -18.71 28.15
N GLY A 68 -14.08 -18.48 26.84
CA GLY A 68 -15.34 -17.95 26.31
C GLY A 68 -15.67 -16.50 26.66
N VAL A 69 -14.70 -15.73 27.17
CA VAL A 69 -14.88 -14.32 27.55
C VAL A 69 -14.62 -13.40 26.36
N LYS A 70 -15.58 -12.53 26.03
CA LYS A 70 -15.45 -11.51 24.97
C LYS A 70 -15.13 -10.13 25.55
N TYR A 71 -14.03 -9.53 25.10
CA TYR A 71 -13.66 -8.16 25.47
C TYR A 71 -14.30 -7.12 24.53
N TRP A 72 -14.62 -5.95 25.07
CA TRP A 72 -15.14 -4.81 24.32
C TRP A 72 -14.65 -3.50 24.95
N HIS A 73 -14.68 -2.41 24.18
CA HIS A 73 -14.23 -1.08 24.64
C HIS A 73 -15.38 -0.07 24.64
N LEU A 74 -15.65 0.59 23.51
CA LEU A 74 -16.74 1.58 23.40
C LEU A 74 -18.03 0.99 22.83
N VAL A 75 -17.94 -0.12 22.08
CA VAL A 75 -19.08 -0.78 21.45
C VAL A 75 -19.14 -2.21 21.95
N LYS A 76 -20.23 -2.55 22.65
CA LYS A 76 -20.55 -3.93 23.00
C LYS A 76 -21.45 -4.50 21.91
N HIS A 77 -20.91 -5.41 21.11
CA HIS A 77 -21.73 -6.18 20.16
C HIS A 77 -22.58 -7.15 21.00
N HIS A 78 -23.89 -6.93 21.06
CA HIS A 78 -24.80 -7.85 21.73
C HIS A 78 -24.71 -9.22 21.06
N ASP A 79 -24.65 -10.29 21.86
CA ASP A 79 -24.97 -11.62 21.34
C ASP A 79 -26.39 -11.55 20.77
N THR A 80 -26.53 -11.97 19.52
CA THR A 80 -27.77 -11.96 18.75
C THR A 80 -28.88 -12.69 19.50
N ASP A 81 -29.65 -11.95 20.29
CA ASP A 81 -30.94 -12.37 20.79
C ASP A 81 -31.93 -11.20 20.73
N LEU A 82 -33.02 -11.47 20.01
CA LEU A 82 -34.29 -10.74 19.96
C LEU A 82 -34.41 -9.57 18.98
N GLN A 83 -34.80 -9.99 17.76
CA GLN A 83 -35.86 -9.43 16.91
C GLN A 83 -36.68 -8.24 17.46
N LYS A 84 -36.96 -7.30 16.54
CA LYS A 84 -38.01 -6.26 16.54
C LYS A 84 -37.72 -4.98 17.35
N GLU A 85 -36.77 -4.17 16.87
CA GLU A 85 -36.82 -2.67 16.95
C GLU A 85 -35.59 -1.96 16.32
N GLY A 86 -34.60 -2.69 15.80
CA GLY A 86 -33.32 -2.13 15.36
C GLY A 86 -33.30 -1.27 14.08
N GLU A 87 -34.39 -1.20 13.31
CA GLU A 87 -34.36 -0.57 11.98
C GLU A 87 -34.41 0.97 12.02
N ARG A 88 -35.10 1.56 13.01
CA ARG A 88 -35.24 3.02 13.14
C ARG A 88 -34.07 3.69 13.85
N VAL A 89 -33.48 3.03 14.86
CA VAL A 89 -32.30 3.54 15.59
C VAL A 89 -31.06 3.55 14.69
N ASN A 90 -30.90 2.55 13.81
CA ASN A 90 -29.77 2.49 12.88
C ASN A 90 -29.78 3.60 11.82
N LYS A 91 -30.95 4.13 11.42
CA LYS A 91 -31.08 5.20 10.41
C LYS A 91 -30.81 6.61 10.94
N MET A 92 -31.24 6.94 12.17
CA MET A 92 -30.92 8.25 12.77
C MET A 92 -29.43 8.37 13.12
N VAL A 93 -28.81 7.25 13.47
CA VAL A 93 -27.40 7.18 13.85
C VAL A 93 -26.47 7.37 12.64
N SER A 94 -26.84 6.88 11.44
CA SER A 94 -26.03 7.04 10.23
C SER A 94 -25.96 8.48 9.70
N GLU A 95 -27.03 9.27 9.79
CA GLU A 95 -27.03 10.69 9.36
C GLU A 95 -26.17 11.58 10.27
N ILE A 96 -26.18 11.35 11.59
CA ILE A 96 -25.32 12.07 12.54
C ILE A 96 -23.83 11.79 12.24
N TYR A 97 -23.50 10.56 11.83
CA TYR A 97 -22.14 10.20 11.44
C TYR A 97 -21.73 10.82 10.11
N LEU A 98 -22.66 11.07 9.18
CA LEU A 98 -22.35 11.74 7.92
C LEU A 98 -21.83 13.17 8.13
N THR A 99 -22.46 13.94 9.01
CA THR A 99 -21.98 15.31 9.35
C THR A 99 -20.58 15.28 9.96
N ARG A 100 -20.27 14.26 10.77
CA ARG A 100 -18.91 14.08 11.32
C ARG A 100 -17.90 13.72 10.24
N LEU A 101 -18.26 12.86 9.28
CA LEU A 101 -17.41 12.55 8.11
C LEU A 101 -17.13 13.80 7.29
N LEU A 102 -18.15 14.63 7.03
CA LEU A 102 -18.01 15.90 6.32
C LEU A 102 -17.12 16.88 7.08
N ALA A 103 -17.26 16.98 8.40
CA ALA A 103 -16.39 17.82 9.23
C ALA A 103 -14.93 17.37 9.15
N THR A 104 -14.66 16.06 9.32
CA THR A 104 -13.31 15.52 9.19
C THR A 104 -12.74 15.73 7.79
N LYS A 105 -13.54 15.50 6.74
CA LYS A 105 -13.13 15.78 5.35
C LYS A 105 -12.78 17.25 5.17
N GLY A 106 -13.63 18.16 5.65
CA GLY A 106 -13.38 19.60 5.58
C GLY A 106 -12.07 20.00 6.24
N THR A 107 -11.74 19.44 7.41
CA THR A 107 -10.47 19.70 8.10
C THR A 107 -9.26 19.16 7.32
N LEU A 108 -9.38 18.00 6.68
CA LEU A 108 -8.29 17.36 5.94
C LEU A 108 -8.16 17.83 4.48
N GLN A 109 -9.17 18.55 3.96
CA GLN A 109 -9.32 18.88 2.54
C GLN A 109 -8.05 19.49 1.95
N LYS A 110 -7.51 20.53 2.59
CA LYS A 110 -6.32 21.22 2.09
C LYS A 110 -5.12 20.29 1.94
N PHE A 111 -4.92 19.35 2.86
CA PHE A 111 -3.80 18.41 2.79
C PHE A 111 -3.97 17.41 1.65
N VAL A 112 -5.22 17.02 1.33
CA VAL A 112 -5.53 16.17 0.19
C VAL A 112 -5.32 16.93 -1.12
N ASP A 113 -5.78 18.18 -1.20
CA ASP A 113 -5.57 19.05 -2.36
C ASP A 113 -4.07 19.28 -2.62
N ASP A 114 -3.33 19.70 -1.60
CA ASP A 114 -1.88 19.95 -1.68
C ASP A 114 -1.13 18.69 -2.17
N LEU A 115 -1.54 17.50 -1.70
CA LEU A 115 -0.96 16.22 -2.13
C LEU A 115 -1.26 15.93 -3.61
N PHE A 116 -2.53 16.04 -4.01
CA PHE A 116 -2.95 15.72 -5.38
C PHE A 116 -2.37 16.70 -6.39
N GLU A 117 -2.36 18.00 -6.06
CA GLU A 117 -1.75 19.04 -6.86
C GLU A 117 -0.24 18.81 -7.01
N THR A 118 0.46 18.42 -5.93
CA THR A 118 1.90 18.11 -6.00
C THR A 118 2.17 16.91 -6.91
N ILE A 119 1.34 15.87 -6.85
CA ILE A 119 1.49 14.66 -7.67
C ILE A 119 1.20 14.95 -9.16
N PHE A 120 0.15 15.74 -9.45
CA PHE A 120 -0.27 16.08 -10.81
C PHE A 120 0.24 17.45 -11.28
N SER A 121 1.49 17.78 -10.92
CA SER A 121 2.16 18.99 -11.37
C SER A 121 3.44 18.66 -12.14
N THR A 122 3.67 19.38 -13.24
CA THR A 122 4.92 19.29 -14.04
C THR A 122 6.04 20.19 -13.48
N ALA A 123 5.69 21.15 -12.62
CA ALA A 123 6.62 22.04 -11.95
C ALA A 123 6.04 22.50 -10.61
N HIS A 124 6.40 21.81 -9.53
CA HIS A 124 6.01 22.21 -8.18
C HIS A 124 7.20 22.82 -7.43
N ARG A 125 7.07 24.07 -6.98
CA ARG A 125 8.08 24.79 -6.17
C ARG A 125 9.49 24.82 -6.76
N GLY A 126 9.62 24.88 -8.08
CA GLY A 126 10.90 24.96 -8.78
C GLY A 126 11.58 23.61 -9.03
N SER A 127 10.97 22.48 -8.64
CA SER A 127 11.40 21.15 -9.07
C SER A 127 10.86 20.84 -10.46
N ALA A 128 11.71 20.33 -11.35
CA ALA A 128 11.29 19.78 -12.63
C ALA A 128 10.60 18.42 -12.44
N LEU A 129 9.76 18.03 -13.40
CA LEU A 129 9.18 16.70 -13.49
C LEU A 129 10.29 15.61 -13.55
N PRO A 130 10.13 14.48 -12.85
CA PRO A 130 11.04 13.35 -12.99
C PRO A 130 11.17 12.85 -14.44
N LEU A 131 12.41 12.71 -14.91
CA LEU A 131 12.74 12.27 -16.28
C LEU A 131 12.06 10.94 -16.65
N ALA A 132 12.02 10.00 -15.72
CA ALA A 132 11.40 8.69 -15.93
C ALA A 132 9.91 8.77 -16.29
N ILE A 133 9.17 9.77 -15.77
CA ILE A 133 7.75 9.95 -16.09
C ILE A 133 7.58 10.40 -17.54
N LYS A 134 8.32 11.44 -17.95
CA LYS A 134 8.27 11.94 -19.33
C LYS A 134 8.69 10.85 -20.31
N TYR A 135 9.81 10.18 -20.07
CA TYR A 135 10.32 9.13 -20.94
C TYR A 135 9.33 7.96 -21.09
N MET A 136 8.73 7.50 -19.98
CA MET A 136 7.73 6.43 -20.02
C MET A 136 6.43 6.87 -20.70
N PHE A 137 5.99 8.11 -20.51
CA PHE A 137 4.76 8.60 -21.14
C PHE A 137 4.93 8.82 -22.64
N ASP A 138 6.09 9.31 -23.08
CA ASP A 138 6.44 9.39 -24.50
C ASP A 138 6.48 7.99 -25.13
N PHE A 139 7.07 7.00 -24.45
CA PHE A 139 7.02 5.62 -24.90
C PHE A 139 5.59 5.12 -25.11
N LEU A 140 4.66 5.40 -24.19
CA LEU A 140 3.25 5.01 -24.35
C LEU A 140 2.57 5.71 -25.53
N ASP A 141 2.90 6.99 -25.75
CA ASP A 141 2.39 7.76 -26.89
C ASP A 141 2.91 7.19 -28.22
N ASP A 142 4.20 6.84 -28.28
CA ASP A 142 4.83 6.22 -29.45
C ASP A 142 4.27 4.83 -29.75
N GLN A 143 4.02 4.01 -28.71
CA GLN A 143 3.36 2.71 -28.87
C GLN A 143 1.94 2.86 -29.41
N ALA A 144 1.19 3.87 -28.95
CA ALA A 144 -0.14 4.13 -29.47
C ALA A 144 -0.10 4.53 -30.95
N LEU A 145 0.85 5.39 -31.33
CA LEU A 145 1.06 5.80 -32.72
C LEU A 145 1.47 4.61 -33.61
N LEU A 146 2.42 3.79 -33.16
CA LEU A 146 2.90 2.61 -33.88
C LEU A 146 1.76 1.63 -34.20
N HIS A 147 0.81 1.49 -33.29
CA HIS A 147 -0.34 0.61 -33.44
C HIS A 147 -1.58 1.30 -34.05
N GLY A 148 -1.47 2.55 -34.50
CA GLY A 148 -2.56 3.30 -35.14
C GLY A 148 -3.72 3.64 -34.19
N ILE A 149 -3.47 3.71 -32.89
CA ILE A 149 -4.47 4.06 -31.88
C ILE A 149 -4.64 5.59 -31.89
N THR A 150 -5.83 6.04 -32.30
CA THR A 150 -6.17 7.47 -32.41
C THR A 150 -7.04 7.98 -31.26
N ASP A 151 -7.60 7.08 -30.45
CA ASP A 151 -8.43 7.42 -29.31
C ASP A 151 -7.57 7.87 -28.11
N PRO A 152 -7.65 9.15 -27.69
CA PRO A 152 -6.88 9.66 -26.56
C PRO A 152 -7.27 9.02 -25.22
N GLU A 153 -8.48 8.46 -25.07
CA GLU A 153 -8.90 7.81 -23.82
C GLU A 153 -8.10 6.53 -23.54
N VAL A 154 -7.67 5.82 -24.59
CA VAL A 154 -6.85 4.61 -24.46
C VAL A 154 -5.50 4.96 -23.84
N VAL A 155 -4.85 5.99 -24.39
CA VAL A 155 -3.54 6.47 -23.92
C VAL A 155 -3.63 7.05 -22.51
N HIS A 156 -4.68 7.82 -22.22
CA HIS A 156 -4.99 8.30 -20.86
C HIS A 156 -5.11 7.13 -19.87
N THR A 157 -5.79 6.06 -20.27
CA THR A 157 -5.98 4.85 -19.47
C THR A 157 -4.65 4.13 -19.24
N TRP A 158 -3.78 4.04 -20.26
CA TRP A 158 -2.44 3.44 -20.11
C TRP A 158 -1.58 4.23 -19.13
N LYS A 159 -1.52 5.56 -19.26
CA LYS A 159 -0.77 6.45 -18.35
C LYS A 159 -1.28 6.33 -16.91
N SER A 160 -2.60 6.31 -16.72
CA SER A 160 -3.23 6.13 -15.41
C SER A 160 -2.92 4.75 -14.80
N ASN A 161 -3.01 3.69 -15.60
CA ASN A 161 -2.75 2.31 -15.17
C ASN A 161 -1.26 2.01 -14.95
N SER A 162 -0.33 2.76 -15.54
CA SER A 162 1.11 2.54 -15.38
C SER A 162 1.67 3.22 -14.13
N LEU A 163 1.23 4.46 -13.84
CA LEU A 163 1.83 5.28 -12.79
C LEU A 163 0.88 5.61 -11.62
N PRO A 164 -0.16 6.45 -11.76
CA PRO A 164 -1.05 6.78 -10.65
C PRO A 164 -1.62 5.57 -9.91
N LEU A 165 -2.14 4.59 -10.64
CA LEU A 165 -2.86 3.47 -10.05
C LEU A 165 -1.94 2.36 -9.49
N ARG A 166 -0.67 2.33 -9.88
CA ARG A 166 0.30 1.32 -9.44
C ARG A 166 1.25 1.85 -8.37
N PHE A 167 1.78 3.05 -8.59
CA PHE A 167 2.77 3.66 -7.72
C PHE A 167 2.11 4.58 -6.67
N TRP A 168 1.39 5.61 -7.12
CA TRP A 168 0.89 6.65 -6.21
C TRP A 168 -0.21 6.14 -5.26
N VAL A 169 -1.18 5.38 -5.75
CA VAL A 169 -2.20 4.74 -4.90
C VAL A 169 -1.55 3.88 -3.82
N ASN A 170 -0.48 3.14 -4.17
CA ASN A 170 0.22 2.29 -3.22
C ASN A 170 0.91 3.10 -2.12
N LEU A 171 1.60 4.20 -2.47
CA LEU A 171 2.24 5.08 -1.51
C LEU A 171 1.24 5.85 -0.62
N ILE A 172 0.13 6.33 -1.19
CA ILE A 172 -0.95 6.99 -0.43
C ILE A 172 -1.52 6.04 0.63
N LYS A 173 -1.73 4.77 0.27
CA LYS A 173 -2.24 3.74 1.19
C LYS A 173 -1.19 3.28 2.21
N ASN A 174 0.09 3.30 1.83
CA ASN A 174 1.18 2.73 2.63
C ASN A 174 2.29 3.77 2.88
N PRO A 175 2.00 4.85 3.64
CA PRO A 175 3.01 5.88 3.94
C PRO A 175 4.18 5.33 4.77
N ASN A 176 3.99 4.20 5.47
CA ASN A 176 5.04 3.50 6.19
C ASN A 176 6.10 2.84 5.28
N PHE A 177 5.93 2.85 3.96
CA PHE A 177 6.99 2.50 3.01
C PHE A 177 8.01 3.63 2.82
N VAL A 178 7.61 4.87 3.14
CA VAL A 178 8.44 6.07 2.96
C VAL A 178 8.92 6.62 4.30
N PHE A 179 8.08 6.52 5.34
CA PHE A 179 8.34 7.08 6.66
C PHE A 179 8.34 6.01 7.73
N ASP A 180 9.19 6.16 8.75
CA ASP A 180 9.18 5.32 9.95
C ASP A 180 8.00 5.70 10.86
N ILE A 181 6.82 5.17 10.53
CA ILE A 181 5.57 5.46 11.23
C ILE A 181 4.75 4.20 11.46
N HIS A 182 4.06 4.13 12.60
CA HIS A 182 3.08 3.10 12.86
C HIS A 182 1.71 3.48 12.27
N LYS A 183 1.31 2.82 11.18
CA LYS A 183 -0.02 2.97 10.57
C LYS A 183 -1.06 2.16 11.36
N SER A 184 -1.97 2.85 12.05
CA SER A 184 -3.13 2.21 12.70
C SER A 184 -4.23 1.86 11.70
N ASN A 185 -5.12 0.91 12.04
CA ASN A 185 -6.18 0.47 11.12
C ASN A 185 -7.20 1.57 10.80
N ILE A 186 -7.40 2.53 11.72
CA ILE A 186 -8.28 3.67 11.46
C ILE A 186 -7.65 4.60 10.42
N VAL A 187 -6.34 4.85 10.52
CA VAL A 187 -5.60 5.64 9.52
C VAL A 187 -5.60 4.92 8.17
N ASP A 188 -5.37 3.60 8.15
CA ASP A 188 -5.44 2.78 6.93
C ASP A 188 -6.80 2.89 6.23
N SER A 189 -7.89 2.85 7.02
CA SER A 189 -9.25 3.03 6.49
C SER A 189 -9.47 4.44 5.90
N CYS A 190 -8.97 5.48 6.56
CA CYS A 190 -9.06 6.86 6.07
C CYS A 190 -8.24 7.06 4.78
N LEU A 191 -7.01 6.56 4.75
CA LEU A 191 -6.13 6.64 3.57
C LEU A 191 -6.71 5.86 2.39
N SER A 192 -7.43 4.75 2.65
CA SER A 192 -8.13 4.02 1.59
C SER A 192 -9.24 4.85 0.92
N VAL A 193 -9.93 5.73 1.67
CA VAL A 193 -10.92 6.65 1.08
C VAL A 193 -10.23 7.72 0.22
N VAL A 194 -9.10 8.27 0.69
CA VAL A 194 -8.32 9.25 -0.09
C VAL A 194 -7.75 8.60 -1.35
N ALA A 195 -7.19 7.40 -1.23
CA ALA A 195 -6.67 6.63 -2.37
C ALA A 195 -7.77 6.29 -3.39
N GLN A 196 -8.98 5.92 -2.94
CA GLN A 196 -10.11 5.71 -3.85
C GLN A 196 -10.49 7.00 -4.59
N THR A 197 -10.46 8.14 -3.90
CA THR A 197 -10.73 9.44 -4.52
C THR A 197 -9.68 9.78 -5.59
N PHE A 198 -8.41 9.49 -5.32
CA PHE A 198 -7.31 9.63 -6.28
C PHE A 198 -7.47 8.70 -7.50
N MET A 199 -7.95 7.48 -7.29
CA MET A 199 -8.26 6.56 -8.41
C MET A 199 -9.41 7.08 -9.26
N ASP A 200 -10.48 7.57 -8.62
CA ASP A 200 -11.66 8.09 -9.31
C ASP A 200 -11.35 9.36 -10.13
N SER A 201 -10.36 10.16 -9.72
CA SER A 201 -9.87 11.32 -10.49
C SER A 201 -9.06 10.95 -11.73
N CYS A 202 -8.50 9.74 -11.80
CA CYS A 202 -7.79 9.26 -12.98
C CYS A 202 -8.73 8.64 -14.03
N SER A 203 -9.99 8.34 -13.67
CA SER A 203 -10.97 7.73 -14.57
C SER A 203 -11.58 8.76 -15.53
N THR A 204 -11.69 8.40 -16.81
CA THR A 204 -12.43 9.16 -17.85
C THR A 204 -13.95 8.98 -17.76
N SER A 205 -14.42 7.93 -17.08
CA SER A 205 -15.85 7.62 -17.01
C SER A 205 -16.58 8.42 -15.93
N ASP A 206 -17.75 8.96 -16.27
CA ASP A 206 -18.60 9.62 -15.29
C ASP A 206 -19.28 8.64 -14.34
N HIS A 207 -19.24 8.99 -13.06
CA HIS A 207 -19.87 8.20 -12.03
C HIS A 207 -21.29 8.69 -11.76
N ARG A 208 -22.28 7.84 -12.05
CA ARG A 208 -23.66 8.06 -11.63
C ARG A 208 -23.79 7.85 -10.12
N LEU A 209 -23.79 8.95 -9.37
CA LEU A 209 -23.99 8.93 -7.93
C LEU A 209 -25.49 8.88 -7.61
N GLY A 210 -25.85 7.97 -6.71
CA GLY A 210 -27.22 7.75 -6.28
C GLY A 210 -27.30 7.48 -4.78
N LYS A 211 -28.52 7.25 -4.28
CA LYS A 211 -28.76 6.98 -2.85
C LYS A 211 -28.04 5.73 -2.33
N ASP A 212 -27.76 4.78 -3.22
CA ASP A 212 -27.06 3.53 -2.90
C ASP A 212 -25.54 3.62 -3.09
N SER A 213 -25.01 4.80 -3.45
CA SER A 213 -23.57 5.00 -3.55
C SER A 213 -22.90 4.98 -2.16
N PRO A 214 -21.73 4.35 -2.02
CA PRO A 214 -20.99 4.36 -0.76
C PRO A 214 -20.73 5.77 -0.25
N SER A 215 -20.85 5.99 1.07
CA SER A 215 -20.63 7.31 1.67
C SER A 215 -19.23 7.88 1.39
N SER A 216 -18.21 7.03 1.28
CA SER A 216 -16.85 7.41 0.89
C SER A 216 -16.78 8.04 -0.51
N LYS A 217 -17.61 7.57 -1.44
CA LYS A 217 -17.69 8.09 -2.82
C LYS A 217 -18.47 9.40 -2.87
N LEU A 218 -19.54 9.51 -2.09
CA LEU A 218 -20.32 10.75 -1.96
C LEU A 218 -19.50 11.88 -1.30
N LEU A 219 -18.53 11.53 -0.47
CA LEU A 219 -17.74 12.48 0.32
C LEU A 219 -16.90 13.44 -0.54
N TYR A 220 -16.33 12.94 -1.65
CA TYR A 220 -15.49 13.70 -2.58
C TYR A 220 -16.12 13.89 -3.96
N ALA A 221 -17.40 13.53 -4.11
CA ALA A 221 -18.15 13.60 -5.38
C ALA A 221 -18.04 14.96 -6.09
N LYS A 222 -18.04 16.05 -5.33
CA LYS A 222 -17.98 17.42 -5.88
C LYS A 222 -16.58 17.85 -6.30
N ASP A 223 -15.54 17.21 -5.75
CA ASP A 223 -14.14 17.57 -5.98
C ASP A 223 -13.54 16.78 -7.16
N ILE A 224 -14.04 15.57 -7.42
CA ILE A 224 -13.57 14.68 -8.50
C ILE A 224 -13.49 15.38 -9.87
N PRO A 225 -14.50 16.16 -10.33
CA PRO A 225 -14.40 16.85 -11.62
C PRO A 225 -13.21 17.82 -11.71
N SER A 226 -12.90 18.52 -10.63
CA SER A 226 -11.74 19.42 -10.56
C SER A 226 -10.43 18.64 -10.61
N TYR A 227 -10.32 17.53 -9.87
CA TYR A 227 -9.13 16.68 -9.92
C TYR A 227 -8.92 16.02 -11.29
N ARG A 228 -9.99 15.64 -12.00
CA ARG A 228 -9.89 15.15 -13.38
C ARG A 228 -9.26 16.16 -14.32
N GLN A 229 -9.66 17.43 -14.20
CA GLN A 229 -9.04 18.51 -14.98
C GLN A 229 -7.54 18.66 -14.67
N TRP A 230 -7.11 18.40 -13.43
CA TRP A 230 -5.69 18.40 -13.08
C TRP A 230 -4.95 17.23 -13.76
N VAL A 231 -5.54 16.02 -13.77
CA VAL A 231 -4.96 14.85 -14.44
C VAL A 231 -4.86 15.07 -15.96
N GLU A 232 -5.93 15.58 -16.58
CA GLU A 232 -5.96 15.88 -18.02
C GLU A 232 -4.89 16.93 -18.39
N ARG A 233 -4.79 18.00 -17.60
CA ARG A 233 -3.75 19.02 -17.78
C ARG A 233 -2.36 18.43 -17.60
N TYR A 234 -2.15 17.63 -16.56
CA TYR A 234 -0.87 16.99 -16.27
C TYR A 234 -0.39 16.13 -17.45
N TYR A 235 -1.25 15.30 -18.04
CA TYR A 235 -0.89 14.49 -19.20
C TYR A 235 -0.66 15.32 -20.46
N ALA A 236 -1.44 16.39 -20.67
CA ALA A 236 -1.23 17.31 -21.78
C ALA A 236 0.11 18.05 -21.65
N ASP A 237 0.38 18.64 -20.49
CA ASP A 237 1.61 19.40 -20.23
C ASP A 237 2.85 18.53 -20.41
N ILE A 238 2.83 17.27 -19.93
CA ILE A 238 3.95 16.32 -20.13
C ILE A 238 4.16 16.03 -21.62
N ARG A 239 3.08 15.84 -22.39
CA ARG A 239 3.20 15.57 -23.83
C ARG A 239 3.88 16.73 -24.57
N GLU A 240 3.55 17.97 -24.21
CA GLU A 240 4.16 19.17 -24.82
C GLU A 240 5.60 19.44 -24.37
N MET A 241 6.10 18.75 -23.32
CA MET A 241 7.49 18.87 -22.91
C MET A 241 8.45 18.33 -23.99
N PRO A 242 9.68 18.86 -24.09
CA PRO A 242 10.70 18.31 -24.98
C PRO A 242 10.96 16.82 -24.68
N ALA A 243 11.12 16.03 -25.75
CA ALA A 243 11.49 14.62 -25.64
C ALA A 243 12.86 14.48 -24.96
N ILE A 244 13.00 13.43 -24.15
CA ILE A 244 14.27 13.10 -23.49
C ILE A 244 15.08 12.21 -24.43
N SER A 245 16.36 12.52 -24.61
CA SER A 245 17.23 11.71 -25.44
C SER A 245 17.59 10.39 -24.74
N ASP A 246 17.80 9.31 -25.51
CA ASP A 246 18.28 8.04 -24.96
C ASP A 246 19.62 8.20 -24.23
N GLN A 247 20.46 9.14 -24.66
CA GLN A 247 21.72 9.45 -23.99
C GLN A 247 21.49 9.98 -22.58
N ASP A 248 20.59 10.96 -22.42
CA ASP A 248 20.28 11.55 -21.11
C ASP A 248 19.59 10.55 -20.18
N MET A 249 18.67 9.74 -20.73
CA MET A 249 17.99 8.70 -19.96
C MET A 249 18.96 7.63 -19.49
N ASN A 250 19.86 7.15 -20.35
CA ASN A 250 20.90 6.19 -19.98
C ASN A 250 21.89 6.77 -18.96
N ALA A 251 22.25 8.04 -19.07
CA ALA A 251 23.11 8.71 -18.10
C ALA A 251 22.46 8.75 -16.70
N MET A 252 21.17 9.08 -16.63
CA MET A 252 20.41 9.05 -15.38
C MET A 252 20.34 7.63 -14.79
N LEU A 253 19.99 6.63 -15.60
CA LEU A 253 19.91 5.22 -15.14
C LEU A 253 21.27 4.67 -14.67
N ALA A 254 22.37 5.06 -15.34
CA ALA A 254 23.72 4.68 -14.94
C ALA A 254 24.09 5.30 -13.59
N GLU A 255 23.71 6.56 -13.34
CA GLU A 255 23.97 7.22 -12.06
C GLU A 255 23.16 6.58 -10.92
N GLU A 256 21.86 6.34 -11.12
CA GLU A 256 21.03 5.63 -10.14
C GLU A 256 21.57 4.22 -9.84
N SER A 257 22.00 3.48 -10.87
CA SER A 257 22.62 2.15 -10.70
C SER A 257 23.90 2.21 -9.87
N ARG A 258 24.72 3.24 -10.09
CA ARG A 258 25.97 3.48 -9.35
C ARG A 258 25.70 3.85 -7.90
N LEU A 259 24.69 4.67 -7.63
CA LEU A 259 24.32 5.10 -6.28
C LEU A 259 23.83 3.92 -5.42
N HIS A 260 23.16 2.93 -6.02
CA HIS A 260 22.53 1.84 -5.30
C HIS A 260 23.24 0.48 -5.46
N THR A 261 24.47 0.44 -5.97
CA THR A 261 25.19 -0.81 -6.27
C THR A 261 25.36 -1.73 -5.05
N THR A 262 25.49 -1.16 -3.84
CA THR A 262 25.76 -1.92 -2.61
C THR A 262 24.55 -2.04 -1.67
N GLU A 263 23.39 -1.51 -2.06
CA GLU A 263 22.19 -1.49 -1.22
C GLU A 263 21.49 -2.86 -1.14
N PHE A 264 21.67 -3.70 -2.18
CA PHE A 264 20.94 -4.96 -2.31
C PHE A 264 21.90 -6.15 -2.50
N ASN A 265 21.57 -7.28 -1.87
CA ASN A 265 22.29 -8.53 -2.08
C ASN A 265 21.76 -9.25 -3.33
N THR A 266 22.45 -9.05 -4.45
CA THR A 266 22.12 -9.67 -5.74
C THR A 266 22.20 -11.19 -5.72
N ASN A 267 23.10 -11.78 -4.92
CA ASN A 267 23.24 -13.24 -4.84
C ASN A 267 21.99 -13.89 -4.23
N CYS A 268 21.42 -13.29 -3.18
CA CYS A 268 20.15 -13.77 -2.61
C CYS A 268 19.00 -13.66 -3.62
N ALA A 269 18.90 -12.53 -4.32
CA ALA A 269 17.88 -12.34 -5.34
C ALA A 269 18.01 -13.38 -6.48
N LEU A 270 19.24 -13.63 -6.96
CA LEU A 270 19.52 -14.62 -8.00
C LEU A 270 19.18 -16.05 -7.57
N HIS A 271 19.49 -16.41 -6.32
CA HIS A 271 19.15 -17.71 -5.77
C HIS A 271 17.63 -17.93 -5.73
N GLU A 272 16.87 -16.94 -5.25
CA GLU A 272 15.40 -17.00 -5.26
C GLU A 272 14.85 -17.04 -6.70
N LEU A 273 15.40 -16.26 -7.63
CA LEU A 273 15.01 -16.28 -9.04
C LEU A 273 15.25 -17.63 -9.70
N TYR A 274 16.38 -18.26 -9.38
CA TYR A 274 16.74 -19.58 -9.92
C TYR A 274 15.73 -20.67 -9.53
N THR A 275 15.06 -20.55 -8.38
CA THR A 275 14.00 -21.51 -8.00
C THR A 275 12.87 -21.56 -9.04
N TYR A 276 12.54 -20.43 -9.67
CA TYR A 276 11.57 -20.39 -10.76
C TYR A 276 12.14 -20.98 -12.05
N ALA A 277 13.41 -20.72 -12.36
CA ALA A 277 14.08 -21.27 -13.53
C ALA A 277 14.09 -22.81 -13.49
N VAL A 278 14.37 -23.41 -12.32
CA VAL A 278 14.28 -24.88 -12.14
C VAL A 278 12.85 -25.38 -12.30
N LYS A 279 11.89 -24.70 -11.66
CA LYS A 279 10.47 -25.10 -11.69
C LYS A 279 9.89 -25.13 -13.10
N TYR A 280 10.34 -24.23 -13.97
CA TYR A 280 9.85 -24.08 -15.34
C TYR A 280 10.90 -24.45 -16.40
N ASN A 281 11.88 -25.28 -16.04
CA ASN A 281 13.05 -25.57 -16.89
C ASN A 281 12.68 -26.09 -18.29
N GLU A 282 11.74 -27.03 -18.38
CA GLU A 282 11.30 -27.58 -19.66
C GLU A 282 10.69 -26.50 -20.56
N GLN A 283 9.75 -25.70 -20.02
CA GLN A 283 9.10 -24.63 -20.79
C GLN A 283 10.10 -23.56 -21.24
N LEU A 284 11.05 -23.20 -20.36
CA LEU A 284 12.10 -22.24 -20.67
C LEU A 284 13.02 -22.77 -21.77
N THR A 285 13.45 -24.03 -21.68
CA THR A 285 14.32 -24.65 -22.68
C THR A 285 13.67 -24.68 -24.05
N VAL A 286 12.42 -25.15 -24.14
CA VAL A 286 11.66 -25.17 -25.40
C VAL A 286 11.54 -23.76 -25.99
N THR A 287 11.18 -22.76 -25.18
CA THR A 287 11.04 -21.38 -25.65
C THR A 287 12.36 -20.80 -26.17
N LEU A 288 13.48 -21.10 -25.48
CA LEU A 288 14.82 -20.66 -25.88
C LEU A 288 15.33 -21.39 -27.14
N GLU A 289 14.87 -22.62 -27.37
CA GLU A 289 15.16 -23.38 -28.57
C GLU A 289 14.29 -22.99 -29.76
N GLU A 290 13.11 -22.41 -29.55
CA GLU A 290 12.23 -21.93 -30.64
C GLU A 290 12.60 -20.52 -31.12
N ASP A 291 13.14 -19.67 -30.24
CA ASP A 291 13.49 -18.28 -30.57
C ASP A 291 14.84 -18.17 -31.33
N GLU A 292 14.81 -17.55 -32.51
CA GLU A 292 15.98 -17.45 -33.41
C GLU A 292 17.13 -16.64 -32.78
N PHE A 293 16.81 -15.61 -32.00
CA PHE A 293 17.82 -14.82 -31.29
C PHE A 293 18.51 -15.66 -30.20
N SER A 294 17.72 -16.40 -29.43
CA SER A 294 18.19 -17.29 -28.37
C SER A 294 19.06 -18.43 -28.89
N GLN A 295 18.69 -19.04 -30.03
CA GLN A 295 19.51 -20.04 -30.71
C GLN A 295 20.87 -19.48 -31.13
N LYS A 296 20.90 -18.30 -31.79
CA LYS A 296 22.14 -17.64 -32.22
C LYS A 296 23.08 -17.36 -31.03
N GLN A 297 22.52 -17.01 -29.88
CA GLN A 297 23.27 -16.72 -28.65
C GLN A 297 23.53 -17.93 -27.75
N ARG A 298 23.06 -19.12 -28.16
CA ARG A 298 23.14 -20.40 -27.42
C ARG A 298 22.61 -20.28 -25.98
N LEU A 299 21.48 -19.61 -25.79
CA LEU A 299 20.94 -19.32 -24.46
C LEU A 299 20.43 -20.57 -23.72
N ALA A 300 19.81 -21.52 -24.41
CA ALA A 300 19.37 -22.79 -23.81
C ALA A 300 20.56 -23.56 -23.19
N PHE A 301 21.67 -23.66 -23.92
CA PHE A 301 22.90 -24.28 -23.43
C PHE A 301 23.50 -23.52 -22.23
N LYS A 302 23.44 -22.18 -22.22
CA LYS A 302 23.89 -21.40 -21.05
C LYS A 302 23.02 -21.65 -19.82
N LEU A 303 21.70 -21.79 -20.00
CA LEU A 303 20.78 -22.14 -18.91
C LEU A 303 21.11 -23.52 -18.34
N GLU A 304 21.38 -24.50 -19.20
CA GLU A 304 21.83 -25.84 -18.79
C GLU A 304 23.14 -25.80 -18.00
N GLN A 305 24.12 -24.99 -18.42
CA GLN A 305 25.35 -24.78 -17.64
C GLN A 305 25.08 -24.25 -16.24
N VAL A 306 24.18 -23.26 -16.12
CA VAL A 306 23.79 -22.74 -14.80
C VAL A 306 23.14 -23.85 -13.97
N HIS A 307 22.28 -24.69 -14.57
CA HIS A 307 21.65 -25.81 -13.88
C HIS A 307 22.67 -26.83 -13.35
N ASN A 308 23.68 -27.16 -14.17
CA ASN A 308 24.75 -28.08 -13.78
C ASN A 308 25.62 -27.52 -12.67
N ILE A 309 25.88 -26.21 -12.63
CA ILE A 309 26.66 -25.55 -11.57
C ILE A 309 25.86 -25.48 -10.26
N MET A 310 24.56 -25.26 -10.34
CA MET A 310 23.67 -25.07 -9.18
C MET A 310 23.12 -26.39 -8.61
N SER A 311 23.24 -27.49 -9.35
CA SER A 311 22.81 -28.81 -8.86
C SER A 311 23.83 -29.33 -7.84
N PRO A 312 23.43 -29.64 -6.60
CA PRO A 312 24.32 -30.29 -5.65
C PRO A 312 24.69 -31.68 -6.18
N GLU A 313 25.98 -32.03 -6.12
CA GLU A 313 26.44 -33.43 -6.31
C GLU A 313 25.71 -34.42 -5.40
#